data_AF-A0A356F5T0-F1
#
_entry.id   AF-A0A356F5T0-F1
#
_cell.length_a   1.000
_cell.length_b   1.000
_cell.length_c   1.000
_cell.angle_alpha   90.00
_cell.angle_beta   90.00
_cell.angle_gamma   90.00
#
_symmetry.space_group_name_H-M   'P 1'
#
loop_
_entity.id
_entity.type
_entity.pdbx_description
1 polymer ?
#
loop_
_entity_poly.entity_id
_entity_poly.type
_entity_poly.pdbx_seq_one_letter_code
_entity_poly.pdbx_strand_id
1 'polypeptide(L)'
;MKYRLGLDLGVSSIGSAVLALDEQNNVQDIVDAGVRIFEVSDGAEERRAKRSARKNLIRTKKRLELLAQKLYENQLWVSPNPEGTDNLKSKSPYKIRFDALNEKLENQNFVGRAILHIAKHRGAGFVSAAQEMEEEVLDAGEKSKKKQTAYELLASHLKDTNSRTIGEFFWKRILESYEKDENGEHPKVKLRTVRQKSGMVDYALPRYLVKDEFKQIWDKQAEYFPQMQKAGLKQEIYDILFYERPAAPYATGKCIYFRNEDRLLKAHPLSVLRRIYEEVNNIRILSDTNKRPLTLEERDKIVNELLLQGENAGSKSIKKLLNLSAQQKISIDGDKDKPIKAYLYSRPEFAEIEYIKNLSEAEFAEFIEFLANPVNPDDKNGRLYNEDELIAQLKVILKIDDEKK
;
A
#
# COMPACT_ATOMS: atom_id res chain seq x y z
N MET A 1 -38.15 39.24 -23.10
CA MET A 1 -37.28 39.91 -22.11
C MET A 1 -35.90 39.30 -22.19
N LYS A 2 -34.86 40.12 -22.36
CA LYS A 2 -33.47 39.69 -22.26
C LYS A 2 -33.08 39.67 -20.78
N TYR A 3 -32.37 38.66 -20.31
CA TYR A 3 -32.06 38.52 -18.88
C TYR A 3 -30.67 37.91 -18.62
N ARG A 4 -30.14 38.14 -17.42
CA ARG A 4 -28.98 37.46 -16.86
C ARG A 4 -29.42 36.65 -15.64
N LEU A 5 -29.05 35.37 -15.61
CA LEU A 5 -29.22 34.53 -14.42
C LEU A 5 -27.91 34.50 -13.63
N GLY A 6 -27.93 35.08 -12.44
CA GLY A 6 -26.87 34.92 -11.45
C GLY A 6 -27.15 33.69 -10.60
N LEU A 7 -26.17 32.79 -10.47
CA LEU A 7 -26.23 31.64 -9.58
C LEU A 7 -25.07 31.68 -8.58
N ASP A 8 -25.40 31.68 -7.29
CA ASP A 8 -24.46 31.50 -6.20
C ASP A 8 -24.59 30.05 -5.68
N LEU A 9 -23.66 29.19 -6.09
CA LEU A 9 -23.71 27.76 -5.82
C LEU A 9 -22.93 27.43 -4.54
N GLY A 10 -23.63 27.33 -3.42
CA GLY A 10 -23.11 26.88 -2.13
C GLY A 10 -23.18 25.36 -1.95
N VAL A 11 -22.60 24.88 -0.84
CA VAL A 11 -22.58 23.44 -0.51
C VAL A 11 -23.99 22.90 -0.18
N SER A 12 -24.84 23.72 0.44
CA SER A 12 -26.21 23.38 0.86
C SER A 12 -27.27 24.40 0.41
N SER A 13 -26.88 25.34 -0.44
CA SER A 13 -27.76 26.38 -0.95
C SER A 13 -27.42 26.75 -2.38
N ILE A 14 -28.44 27.17 -3.13
CA ILE A 14 -28.29 27.80 -4.44
C ILE A 14 -29.01 29.14 -4.36
N GLY A 15 -28.25 30.23 -4.30
CA GLY A 15 -28.77 31.57 -4.55
C GLY A 15 -29.00 31.75 -6.04
N SER A 16 -30.13 32.35 -6.41
CA SER A 16 -30.48 32.62 -7.80
C SER A 16 -31.10 34.01 -7.93
N ALA A 17 -30.75 34.73 -8.99
CA ALA A 17 -31.36 36.01 -9.33
C ALA A 17 -31.50 36.16 -10.85
N VAL A 18 -32.68 36.56 -11.30
CA VAL A 18 -32.98 36.87 -12.69
C VAL A 18 -32.99 38.40 -12.85
N LEU A 19 -32.05 38.91 -13.62
CA LEU A 19 -31.89 40.35 -13.86
C LEU A 19 -32.36 40.68 -15.27
N ALA A 20 -33.32 41.57 -15.43
CA ALA A 20 -33.73 42.08 -16.74
C ALA A 20 -32.62 42.97 -17.32
N LEU A 21 -32.38 42.82 -18.63
CA LEU A 21 -31.36 43.57 -19.35
C LEU A 21 -31.96 44.45 -20.45
N ASP A 22 -31.35 45.61 -20.67
CA ASP A 22 -31.60 46.44 -21.86
C ASP A 22 -30.98 45.85 -23.14
N GLU A 23 -31.14 46.55 -24.26
CA GLU A 23 -30.52 46.14 -25.53
C GLU A 23 -28.98 46.11 -25.46
N GLN A 24 -28.38 46.99 -24.66
CA GLN A 24 -26.94 47.15 -24.43
C GLN A 24 -26.34 46.19 -23.37
N ASN A 25 -27.14 45.29 -22.78
CA ASN A 25 -26.77 44.37 -21.69
C ASN A 25 -26.54 45.01 -20.30
N ASN A 26 -27.00 46.23 -20.06
CA ASN A 26 -27.03 46.81 -18.72
C ASN A 26 -28.22 46.27 -17.94
N VAL A 27 -28.04 46.12 -16.63
CA VAL A 27 -29.11 45.68 -15.73
C VAL A 27 -30.13 46.80 -15.59
N GLN A 28 -31.38 46.51 -15.93
CA GLN A 28 -32.50 47.45 -15.76
C GLN A 28 -33.26 47.18 -14.46
N ASP A 29 -33.49 45.91 -14.13
CA ASP A 29 -34.32 45.52 -13.00
C ASP A 29 -33.98 44.11 -12.47
N ILE A 30 -34.40 43.81 -11.24
CA ILE A 30 -34.40 42.47 -10.66
C ILE A 30 -35.80 41.88 -10.83
N VAL A 31 -35.92 40.90 -11.73
CA VAL A 31 -37.21 40.26 -12.06
C VAL A 31 -37.63 39.29 -10.95
N ASP A 32 -36.67 38.49 -10.48
CA ASP A 32 -36.90 37.49 -9.45
C ASP A 32 -35.59 37.17 -8.74
N ALA A 33 -35.68 36.78 -7.47
CA ALA A 33 -34.55 36.31 -6.69
C ALA A 33 -35.03 35.33 -5.62
N GLY A 34 -34.23 34.30 -5.38
CA GLY A 34 -34.57 33.26 -4.41
C GLY A 34 -33.37 32.43 -4.02
N VAL A 35 -33.52 31.73 -2.89
CA VAL A 35 -32.51 30.80 -2.38
C VAL A 35 -33.15 29.43 -2.24
N ARG A 36 -32.57 28.44 -2.91
CA ARG A 36 -32.92 27.04 -2.71
C ARG A 36 -31.99 26.46 -1.66
N ILE A 37 -32.51 26.18 -0.46
CA ILE A 37 -31.78 25.44 0.59
C ILE A 37 -32.09 23.94 0.43
N PHE A 38 -31.08 23.08 0.54
CA PHE A 38 -31.23 21.63 0.50
C PHE A 38 -30.30 20.94 1.49
N GLU A 39 -30.72 19.78 1.97
CA GLU A 39 -29.88 18.93 2.82
C GLU A 39 -28.81 18.24 1.98
N VAL A 40 -27.57 18.30 2.48
CA VAL A 40 -26.44 17.60 1.84
C VAL A 40 -26.51 16.14 2.22
N SER A 41 -26.38 15.26 1.22
CA SER A 41 -26.31 13.82 1.48
C SER A 41 -24.94 13.45 2.04
N ASP A 42 -24.81 13.51 3.36
CA ASP A 42 -23.61 13.02 4.05
C ASP A 42 -23.71 11.51 4.33
N GLY A 43 -22.55 10.86 4.47
CA GLY A 43 -22.48 9.46 4.94
C GLY A 43 -22.27 8.39 3.86
N ALA A 44 -22.02 8.75 2.60
CA ALA A 44 -21.60 7.78 1.57
C ALA A 44 -20.30 7.05 1.97
N GLU A 45 -19.36 7.78 2.58
CA GLU A 45 -18.11 7.26 3.13
C GLU A 45 -18.36 6.34 4.32
N GLU A 46 -19.15 6.77 5.31
CA GLU A 46 -19.52 5.92 6.44
C GLU A 46 -20.21 4.63 6.01
N ARG A 47 -21.13 4.71 5.04
CA ARG A 47 -21.83 3.55 4.48
C ARG A 47 -20.83 2.59 3.85
N ARG A 48 -19.81 3.10 3.14
CA ARG A 48 -18.72 2.32 2.55
C ARG A 48 -17.89 1.64 3.65
N ALA A 49 -17.48 2.37 4.68
CA ALA A 49 -16.73 1.83 5.82
C ALA A 49 -17.50 0.72 6.56
N LYS A 50 -18.76 0.98 6.94
CA LYS A 50 -19.66 0.01 7.59
C LYS A 50 -19.87 -1.23 6.71
N ARG A 51 -20.02 -1.06 5.38
CA ARG A 51 -20.13 -2.18 4.43
C ARG A 51 -18.86 -3.02 4.36
N SER A 52 -17.68 -2.38 4.30
CA SER A 52 -16.39 -3.06 4.28
C SER A 52 -16.15 -3.86 5.56
N ALA A 53 -16.42 -3.27 6.72
CA ALA A 53 -16.32 -3.93 8.03
C ALA A 53 -17.20 -5.19 8.10
N ARG A 54 -18.48 -5.09 7.68
CA ARG A 54 -19.39 -6.26 7.62
C ARG A 54 -18.87 -7.35 6.70
N LYS A 55 -18.41 -7.00 5.50
CA LYS A 55 -17.84 -7.98 4.56
C LYS A 55 -16.60 -8.67 5.14
N ASN A 56 -15.72 -7.94 5.80
CA ASN A 56 -14.53 -8.50 6.43
C ASN A 56 -14.87 -9.46 7.58
N LEU A 57 -15.87 -9.12 8.40
CA LEU A 57 -16.37 -9.99 9.45
C LEU A 57 -16.93 -11.30 8.87
N ILE A 58 -17.83 -11.21 7.89
CA ILE A 58 -18.43 -12.39 7.23
C ILE A 58 -17.37 -13.28 6.61
N ARG A 59 -16.41 -12.70 5.87
CA ARG A 59 -15.32 -13.44 5.21
C ARG A 59 -14.38 -14.10 6.22
N THR A 60 -14.08 -13.41 7.32
CA THR A 60 -13.25 -13.97 8.40
C THR A 60 -13.94 -15.14 9.07
N LYS A 61 -15.23 -15.01 9.40
CA LYS A 61 -16.04 -16.11 9.95
C LYS A 61 -16.06 -17.31 9.00
N LYS A 62 -16.44 -17.09 7.73
CA LYS A 62 -16.49 -18.16 6.72
C LYS A 62 -15.15 -18.87 6.53
N ARG A 63 -14.04 -18.11 6.51
CA ARG A 63 -12.70 -18.69 6.43
C ARG A 63 -12.40 -19.59 7.62
N LEU A 64 -12.67 -19.12 8.84
CA LEU A 64 -12.42 -19.90 10.05
C LEU A 64 -13.29 -21.16 10.11
N GLU A 65 -14.55 -21.09 9.67
CA GLU A 65 -15.45 -22.25 9.56
C GLU A 65 -14.94 -23.28 8.55
N LEU A 66 -14.62 -22.86 7.33
CA LEU A 66 -14.07 -23.76 6.29
C LEU A 66 -12.77 -24.41 6.75
N LEU A 67 -11.91 -23.63 7.42
CA LEU A 67 -10.62 -24.11 7.90
C LEU A 67 -10.80 -25.09 9.07
N ALA A 68 -11.68 -24.79 10.03
CA ALA A 68 -11.98 -25.70 11.14
C ALA A 68 -12.58 -27.01 10.65
N GLN A 69 -13.53 -26.95 9.72
CA GLN A 69 -14.10 -28.12 9.07
C GLN A 69 -13.01 -28.97 8.39
N LYS A 70 -12.15 -28.35 7.58
CA LYS A 70 -11.10 -29.07 6.85
C LYS A 70 -10.07 -29.69 7.79
N LEU A 71 -9.70 -29.00 8.86
CA LEU A 71 -8.81 -29.55 9.89
C LEU A 71 -9.48 -30.72 10.64
N TYR A 72 -10.78 -30.62 10.94
CA TYR A 72 -11.54 -31.68 11.60
C TYR A 72 -11.64 -32.95 10.74
N GLU A 73 -11.97 -32.81 9.45
CA GLU A 73 -12.02 -33.92 8.49
C GLU A 73 -10.69 -34.69 8.38
N ASN A 74 -9.57 -34.02 8.65
CA ASN A 74 -8.23 -34.63 8.64
C ASN A 74 -7.67 -34.85 10.05
N GLN A 75 -8.53 -34.88 11.07
CA GLN A 75 -8.18 -35.18 12.47
C GLN A 75 -7.10 -34.25 13.07
N LEU A 76 -6.98 -33.01 12.59
CA LEU A 76 -6.08 -31.98 13.12
C LEU A 76 -6.80 -30.99 14.06
N TRP A 77 -8.10 -31.20 14.25
CA TRP A 77 -8.95 -30.35 15.08
C TRP A 77 -10.11 -31.15 15.68
N VAL A 78 -10.67 -30.66 16.78
CA VAL A 78 -11.62 -31.39 17.64
C VAL A 78 -13.08 -31.30 17.20
N SER A 79 -13.43 -30.33 16.36
CA SER A 79 -14.81 -30.02 16.01
C SER A 79 -14.86 -29.35 14.63
N PRO A 80 -15.93 -29.47 13.84
CA PRO A 80 -16.07 -28.71 12.60
C PRO A 80 -16.16 -27.18 12.83
N ASN A 81 -16.35 -26.73 14.08
CA ASN A 81 -16.43 -25.32 14.44
C ASN A 81 -15.08 -24.75 14.94
N PRO A 82 -14.79 -23.46 14.70
CA PRO A 82 -13.50 -22.84 15.04
C PRO A 82 -13.27 -22.57 16.53
N GLU A 83 -14.30 -22.71 17.37
CA GLU A 83 -14.24 -22.36 18.80
C GLU A 83 -13.37 -23.33 19.62
N GLY A 84 -13.32 -24.61 19.22
CA GLY A 84 -12.57 -25.66 19.91
C GLY A 84 -13.11 -25.96 21.31
N THR A 85 -12.27 -26.59 22.16
CA THR A 85 -12.58 -26.86 23.58
C THR A 85 -11.93 -25.82 24.50
N ASP A 86 -12.39 -25.73 25.75
CA ASP A 86 -11.82 -24.78 26.71
C ASP A 86 -10.36 -25.09 27.08
N ASN A 87 -9.94 -26.36 27.05
CA ASN A 87 -8.54 -26.76 27.22
C ASN A 87 -7.66 -26.19 26.08
N LEU A 88 -8.12 -26.22 24.83
CA LEU A 88 -7.38 -25.62 23.71
C LEU A 88 -7.32 -24.09 23.82
N LYS A 89 -8.31 -23.46 24.46
CA LYS A 89 -8.36 -22.01 24.68
C LYS A 89 -7.47 -21.54 25.82
N SER A 90 -7.25 -22.36 26.86
CA SER A 90 -6.48 -21.99 28.05
C SER A 90 -4.97 -21.87 27.76
N LYS A 91 -4.46 -22.59 26.76
CA LYS A 91 -3.05 -22.49 26.34
C LYS A 91 -2.81 -21.30 25.41
N SER A 92 -1.69 -20.62 25.60
CA SER A 92 -1.26 -19.50 24.76
C SER A 92 -1.03 -19.97 23.31
N PRO A 93 -1.70 -19.36 22.31
CA PRO A 93 -1.49 -19.72 20.91
C PRO A 93 -0.07 -19.38 20.42
N TYR A 94 0.59 -18.38 21.01
CA TYR A 94 1.97 -18.04 20.70
C TYR A 94 2.94 -19.09 21.23
N LYS A 95 2.70 -19.61 22.45
CA LYS A 95 3.45 -20.75 22.97
C LYS A 95 3.30 -21.97 22.07
N ILE A 96 2.07 -22.31 21.68
CA ILE A 96 1.81 -23.45 20.79
C ILE A 96 2.56 -23.28 19.46
N ARG A 97 2.51 -22.09 18.86
CA ARG A 97 3.23 -21.78 17.61
C ARG A 97 4.75 -21.89 17.78
N PHE A 98 5.30 -21.47 18.93
CA PHE A 98 6.72 -21.63 19.25
C PHE A 98 7.10 -23.10 19.44
N ASP A 99 6.36 -23.85 20.27
CA ASP A 99 6.62 -25.27 20.53
C ASP A 99 6.57 -26.09 19.23
N ALA A 100 5.62 -25.77 18.34
CA ALA A 100 5.45 -26.42 17.04
C ALA A 100 6.66 -26.30 16.09
N LEU A 101 7.57 -25.34 16.34
CA LEU A 101 8.80 -25.17 15.55
C LEU A 101 9.97 -25.98 16.11
N ASN A 102 9.87 -26.46 17.35
CA ASN A 102 10.99 -27.06 18.08
C ASN A 102 10.78 -28.54 18.33
N GLU A 103 9.57 -28.93 18.72
CA GLU A 103 9.27 -30.28 19.20
C GLU A 103 7.91 -30.78 18.71
N LYS A 104 7.66 -32.07 18.95
CA LYS A 104 6.34 -32.66 18.74
C LYS A 104 5.34 -32.02 19.70
N LEU A 105 4.26 -31.43 19.17
CA LEU A 105 3.16 -30.97 20.01
C LEU A 105 2.52 -32.14 20.76
N GLU A 106 1.99 -31.87 21.96
CA GLU A 106 1.35 -32.87 22.82
C GLU A 106 0.26 -33.68 22.10
N ASN A 107 -0.49 -33.02 21.21
CA ASN A 107 -1.56 -33.61 20.43
C ASN A 107 -1.75 -32.82 19.11
N GLN A 108 -2.09 -33.52 18.03
CA GLN A 108 -2.41 -32.97 16.70
C GLN A 108 -3.43 -31.82 16.72
N ASN A 109 -4.35 -31.78 17.69
CA ASN A 109 -5.31 -30.69 17.87
C ASN A 109 -4.65 -29.32 18.14
N PHE A 110 -3.43 -29.31 18.70
CA PHE A 110 -2.67 -28.07 18.89
C PHE A 110 -2.15 -27.49 17.56
N VAL A 111 -1.95 -28.32 16.53
CA VAL A 111 -1.68 -27.85 15.16
C VAL A 111 -2.88 -27.06 14.65
N GLY A 112 -4.09 -27.60 14.78
CA GLY A 112 -5.31 -26.89 14.41
C GLY A 112 -5.50 -25.58 15.19
N ARG A 113 -5.15 -25.54 16.48
CA ARG A 113 -5.18 -24.32 17.30
C ARG A 113 -4.24 -23.24 16.75
N ALA A 114 -3.01 -23.62 16.41
CA ALA A 114 -2.02 -22.71 15.83
C ALA A 114 -2.49 -22.16 14.49
N ILE A 115 -2.96 -23.03 13.59
CA ILE A 115 -3.42 -22.68 12.25
C ILE A 115 -4.65 -21.76 12.29
N LEU A 116 -5.65 -22.05 13.15
CA LEU A 116 -6.83 -21.18 13.32
C LEU A 116 -6.46 -19.81 13.91
N HIS A 117 -5.47 -19.77 14.81
CA HIS A 117 -4.95 -18.51 15.32
C HIS A 117 -4.26 -17.70 14.21
N ILE A 118 -3.42 -18.35 13.40
CA ILE A 118 -2.78 -17.74 12.22
C ILE A 118 -3.85 -17.20 11.25
N ALA A 119 -4.88 -17.98 10.95
CA ALA A 119 -5.96 -17.58 10.03
C ALA A 119 -6.78 -16.37 10.50
N LYS A 120 -6.91 -16.20 11.83
CA LYS A 120 -7.54 -15.04 12.45
C LYS A 120 -6.64 -13.79 12.37
N HIS A 121 -5.33 -13.98 12.35
CA HIS A 121 -4.31 -12.93 12.38
C HIS A 121 -3.34 -13.02 11.18
N ARG A 122 -3.89 -13.25 9.98
CA ARG A 122 -3.11 -13.64 8.78
C ARG A 122 -2.30 -12.52 8.10
N GLY A 123 -2.15 -11.38 8.75
CA GLY A 123 -1.44 -10.21 8.21
C GLY A 123 -2.12 -9.55 7.01
N ALA A 124 -1.51 -8.46 6.56
CA ALA A 124 -1.91 -7.71 5.37
C ALA A 124 -0.97 -8.04 4.20
N GLY A 125 -1.52 -8.04 2.97
CA GLY A 125 -0.75 -8.30 1.76
C GLY A 125 0.08 -7.10 1.31
N PHE A 126 0.93 -7.30 0.30
CA PHE A 126 1.84 -6.28 -0.23
C PHE A 126 1.13 -4.98 -0.66
N VAL A 127 -0.02 -5.10 -1.35
CA VAL A 127 -0.78 -3.96 -1.89
C VAL A 127 -1.34 -3.03 -0.80
N SER A 128 -1.63 -3.56 0.40
CA SER A 128 -2.07 -2.76 1.54
C SER A 128 -0.92 -2.03 2.26
N ALA A 129 0.32 -2.48 2.11
CA ALA A 129 1.48 -1.92 2.78
C ALA A 129 2.03 -0.65 2.10
N ALA A 130 1.81 -0.50 0.78
CA ALA A 130 2.30 0.64 0.01
C ALA A 130 1.66 2.00 0.39
N GLN A 131 0.53 1.99 1.11
CA GLN A 131 -0.17 3.21 1.53
C GLN A 131 0.54 3.98 2.66
N GLU A 132 1.64 3.46 3.23
CA GLU A 132 2.35 4.09 4.36
C GLU A 132 3.61 4.89 3.97
N MET A 133 3.97 4.98 2.70
CA MET A 133 5.16 5.73 2.26
C MET A 133 4.79 7.05 1.57
N GLU A 134 4.81 8.15 2.33
CA GLU A 134 5.13 9.44 1.73
C GLU A 134 6.64 9.47 1.48
N GLU A 135 7.03 9.35 0.21
CA GLU A 135 8.41 9.53 -0.18
C GLU A 135 8.83 10.99 0.03
N GLU A 136 9.87 11.19 0.82
CA GLU A 136 10.51 12.50 0.99
C GLU A 136 11.26 12.85 -0.30
N VAL A 137 10.78 13.86 -1.03
CA VAL A 137 11.43 14.32 -2.27
C VAL A 137 12.52 15.32 -1.89
N LEU A 138 13.76 14.85 -1.86
CA LEU A 138 14.94 15.65 -1.49
C LEU A 138 15.75 16.07 -2.70
N ASP A 139 16.54 17.13 -2.57
CA ASP A 139 17.43 17.61 -3.65
C ASP A 139 18.60 16.63 -3.86
N ALA A 140 19.26 16.70 -5.02
CA ALA A 140 20.40 15.84 -5.35
C ALA A 140 21.50 15.91 -4.26
N GLY A 141 21.90 14.75 -3.74
CA GLY A 141 22.91 14.62 -2.69
C GLY A 141 22.39 14.77 -1.25
N GLU A 142 21.12 15.10 -1.03
CA GLU A 142 20.52 15.12 0.31
C GLU A 142 20.06 13.71 0.72
N LYS A 143 20.41 13.30 1.95
CA LYS A 143 20.05 11.99 2.50
C LYS A 143 18.74 12.09 3.28
N SER A 144 17.76 11.24 2.94
CA SER A 144 16.53 11.13 3.73
C SER A 144 16.81 10.52 5.10
N LYS A 145 16.06 10.99 6.10
CA LYS A 145 15.91 10.26 7.36
C LYS A 145 14.99 9.09 7.08
N LYS A 146 15.55 7.99 6.56
CA LYS A 146 14.80 6.77 6.24
C LYS A 146 14.02 6.30 7.47
N LYS A 147 12.72 6.62 7.52
CA LYS A 147 11.82 6.08 8.53
C LYS A 147 11.51 4.66 8.13
N GLN A 148 11.83 3.71 8.99
CA GLN A 148 11.43 2.33 8.78
C GLN A 148 9.91 2.24 8.82
N THR A 149 9.33 1.50 7.87
CA THR A 149 7.91 1.16 7.91
C THR A 149 7.58 0.27 9.09
N ALA A 150 6.31 0.19 9.49
CA ALA A 150 5.88 -0.73 10.56
C ALA A 150 6.23 -2.21 10.24
N TYR A 151 6.31 -2.57 8.96
CA TYR A 151 6.72 -3.89 8.49
C TYR A 151 8.23 -4.12 8.56
N GLU A 152 9.04 -3.14 8.15
CA GLU A 152 10.50 -3.19 8.28
C GLU A 152 10.91 -3.25 9.75
N LEU A 153 10.21 -2.50 10.62
CA LEU A 153 10.40 -2.56 12.06
C LEU A 153 10.15 -3.97 12.60
N LEU A 154 9.05 -4.63 12.23
CA LEU A 154 8.82 -6.03 12.64
C LEU A 154 9.93 -6.96 12.15
N ALA A 155 10.38 -6.81 10.91
CA ALA A 155 11.47 -7.62 10.37
C ALA A 155 12.81 -7.37 11.09
N SER A 156 13.11 -6.12 11.47
CA SER A 156 14.24 -5.77 12.33
C SER A 156 14.12 -6.41 13.71
N HIS A 157 12.95 -6.30 14.36
CA HIS A 157 12.72 -6.90 15.66
C HIS A 157 12.87 -8.43 15.66
N LEU A 158 12.48 -9.11 14.57
CA LEU A 158 12.73 -10.55 14.42
C LEU A 158 14.23 -10.86 14.41
N LYS A 159 15.04 -10.04 13.72
CA LYS A 159 16.50 -10.19 13.71
C LYS A 159 17.12 -9.89 15.07
N ASP A 160 16.74 -8.77 15.68
CA ASP A 160 17.30 -8.30 16.95
C ASP A 160 17.03 -9.28 18.10
N THR A 161 15.88 -9.94 18.08
CA THR A 161 15.50 -10.96 19.07
C THR A 161 15.87 -12.39 18.66
N ASN A 162 16.59 -12.54 17.54
CA ASN A 162 16.95 -13.82 16.93
C ASN A 162 15.75 -14.80 16.87
N SER A 163 14.61 -14.29 16.41
CA SER A 163 13.33 -15.03 16.31
C SER A 163 13.12 -15.50 14.87
N ARG A 164 12.83 -16.80 14.68
CA ARG A 164 12.60 -17.36 13.33
C ARG A 164 11.26 -16.95 12.74
N THR A 165 10.24 -16.78 13.58
CA THR A 165 8.86 -16.54 13.18
C THR A 165 8.17 -15.50 14.06
N ILE A 166 7.02 -15.00 13.60
CA ILE A 166 6.18 -14.06 14.37
C ILE A 166 5.67 -14.73 15.66
N GLY A 167 5.30 -16.01 15.60
CA GLY A 167 4.86 -16.77 16.77
C GLY A 167 5.92 -16.85 17.86
N GLU A 168 7.16 -17.17 17.47
CA GLU A 168 8.32 -17.21 18.36
C GLU A 168 8.61 -15.84 18.98
N PHE A 169 8.60 -14.78 18.17
CA PHE A 169 8.84 -13.42 18.66
C PHE A 169 7.84 -12.99 19.73
N PHE A 170 6.54 -13.17 19.47
CA PHE A 170 5.53 -12.82 20.46
C PHE A 170 5.58 -13.72 21.70
N TRP A 171 6.01 -14.97 21.58
CA TRP A 171 6.21 -15.84 22.73
C TRP A 171 7.38 -15.35 23.61
N LYS A 172 8.54 -15.04 23.02
CA LYS A 172 9.68 -14.45 23.75
C LYS A 172 9.29 -13.17 24.49
N ARG A 173 8.53 -12.29 23.85
CA ARG A 173 7.99 -11.08 24.48
C ARG A 173 7.02 -11.33 25.62
N ILE A 174 6.22 -12.39 25.53
CA ILE A 174 5.34 -12.79 26.63
C ILE A 174 6.21 -13.24 27.82
N LEU A 175 7.30 -13.98 27.58
CA LEU A 175 8.23 -14.37 28.64
C LEU A 175 8.90 -13.15 29.30
N GLU A 176 9.38 -12.19 28.50
CA GLU A 176 9.95 -10.92 29.01
C GLU A 176 8.97 -10.17 29.94
N SER A 177 7.67 -10.25 29.67
CA SER A 177 6.63 -9.61 30.51
C SER A 177 6.50 -10.23 31.91
N TYR A 178 6.99 -11.46 32.08
CA TYR A 178 7.02 -12.15 33.37
C TYR A 178 8.35 -11.97 34.10
N GLU A 179 9.39 -11.43 33.46
CA GLU A 179 10.63 -11.07 34.15
C GLU A 179 10.40 -9.83 35.01
N LYS A 180 11.09 -9.74 36.15
CA LYS A 180 11.03 -8.56 37.01
C LYS A 180 12.08 -7.57 36.54
N ASP A 181 11.71 -6.31 36.41
CA ASP A 181 12.64 -5.24 36.11
C ASP A 181 13.55 -4.93 37.32
N GLU A 182 14.46 -3.97 37.14
CA GLU A 182 15.36 -3.48 38.18
C GLU A 182 14.65 -2.97 39.44
N ASN A 183 13.36 -2.65 39.35
CA ASN A 183 12.51 -2.19 40.46
C ASN A 183 11.67 -3.33 41.06
N GLY A 184 11.82 -4.56 40.58
CA GLY A 184 11.06 -5.73 41.03
C GLY A 184 9.64 -5.83 40.48
N GLU A 185 9.27 -4.97 39.53
CA GLU A 185 7.96 -4.95 38.88
C GLU A 185 7.95 -5.75 37.58
N HIS A 186 6.80 -6.34 37.24
CA HIS A 186 6.63 -6.98 35.94
C HIS A 186 6.33 -5.92 34.87
N PRO A 187 7.07 -5.87 33.75
CA PRO A 187 6.77 -4.95 32.67
C PRO A 187 5.39 -5.25 32.10
N LYS A 188 4.50 -4.23 32.05
CA LYS A 188 3.14 -4.37 31.53
C LYS A 188 3.13 -4.52 30.01
N VAL A 189 3.40 -5.72 29.50
CA VAL A 189 3.32 -6.01 28.05
C VAL A 189 1.85 -6.24 27.67
N LYS A 190 1.17 -5.19 27.16
CA LYS A 190 -0.18 -5.34 26.59
C LYS A 190 -0.12 -6.09 25.24
N LEU A 191 -0.45 -7.39 25.25
CA LEU A 191 -0.41 -8.31 24.09
C LEU A 191 -1.14 -7.85 22.80
N ARG A 192 -2.07 -6.89 22.88
CA ARG A 192 -2.85 -6.38 21.73
C ARG A 192 -2.51 -4.97 21.27
N THR A 193 -1.76 -4.22 22.08
CA THR A 193 -1.44 -2.82 21.82
C THR A 193 -0.18 -2.53 22.59
N VAL A 194 0.94 -3.01 22.06
CA VAL A 194 2.22 -2.50 22.51
C VAL A 194 2.30 -1.11 21.88
N ARG A 195 2.24 -0.11 22.76
CA ARG A 195 2.55 1.28 22.48
C ARG A 195 3.80 1.52 23.30
N GLN A 196 4.98 1.53 22.69
CA GLN A 196 6.14 2.09 23.39
C GLN A 196 5.92 3.58 23.70
N LYS A 197 5.09 4.27 22.88
CA LYS A 197 4.60 5.65 23.10
C LYS A 197 3.14 5.82 22.66
N SER A 198 2.45 6.78 23.26
CA SER A 198 1.12 7.23 22.83
C SER A 198 1.12 7.58 21.32
N GLY A 199 0.37 6.83 20.51
CA GLY A 199 0.18 7.10 19.07
C GLY A 199 0.92 6.18 18.11
N MET A 200 1.73 5.22 18.58
CA MET A 200 2.48 4.29 17.72
C MET A 200 1.78 2.93 17.61
N VAL A 201 1.68 2.38 16.40
CA VAL A 201 1.34 0.97 16.16
C VAL A 201 2.67 0.23 16.06
N ASP A 202 3.07 -0.49 17.10
CA ASP A 202 4.43 -1.08 17.15
C ASP A 202 4.66 -2.16 16.07
N TYR A 203 3.61 -2.81 15.56
CA TYR A 203 3.74 -3.93 14.63
C TYR A 203 2.61 -4.02 13.61
N ALA A 204 2.93 -3.89 12.32
CA ALA A 204 2.09 -4.37 11.22
C ALA A 204 2.59 -5.75 10.79
N LEU A 205 1.70 -6.75 10.68
CA LEU A 205 2.08 -8.13 10.35
C LEU A 205 2.04 -8.35 8.83
N PRO A 206 3.18 -8.48 8.15
CA PRO A 206 3.19 -8.68 6.71
C PRO A 206 2.85 -10.13 6.44
N ARG A 207 1.96 -10.36 5.48
CA ARG A 207 1.44 -11.70 5.20
C ARG A 207 2.52 -12.69 4.81
N TYR A 208 3.60 -12.26 4.14
CA TYR A 208 4.70 -13.15 3.77
C TYR A 208 5.38 -13.82 4.98
N LEU A 209 5.57 -13.09 6.10
CA LEU A 209 6.11 -13.69 7.33
C LEU A 209 5.14 -14.68 7.97
N VAL A 210 3.84 -14.45 7.82
CA VAL A 210 2.80 -15.35 8.33
C VAL A 210 2.70 -16.62 7.47
N LYS A 211 2.83 -16.49 6.14
CA LYS A 211 2.93 -17.62 5.20
C LYS A 211 4.16 -18.48 5.50
N ASP A 212 5.30 -17.85 5.74
CA ASP A 212 6.54 -18.53 6.09
C ASP A 212 6.42 -19.31 7.40
N GLU A 213 5.89 -18.69 8.45
CA GLU A 213 5.63 -19.38 9.72
C GLU A 213 4.68 -20.57 9.56
N PHE A 214 3.61 -20.42 8.78
CA PHE A 214 2.70 -21.54 8.48
C PHE A 214 3.46 -22.71 7.83
N LYS A 215 4.33 -22.44 6.84
CA LYS A 215 5.12 -23.47 6.16
C LYS A 215 6.04 -24.18 7.15
N GLN A 216 6.80 -23.43 7.95
CA GLN A 216 7.71 -23.99 8.96
C GLN A 216 6.99 -24.87 9.99
N ILE A 217 5.85 -24.39 10.54
CA ILE A 217 5.04 -25.17 11.49
C ILE A 217 4.52 -26.45 10.83
N TRP A 218 3.96 -26.33 9.62
CA TRP A 218 3.40 -27.49 8.91
C TRP A 218 4.45 -28.55 8.65
N ASP A 219 5.60 -28.15 8.10
CA ASP A 219 6.67 -29.06 7.72
C ASP A 219 7.25 -29.76 8.96
N LYS A 220 7.46 -29.02 10.06
CA LYS A 220 7.97 -29.62 11.28
C LYS A 220 6.98 -30.60 11.92
N GLN A 221 5.70 -30.24 11.99
CA GLN A 221 4.69 -31.08 12.64
C GLN A 221 4.27 -32.29 11.78
N ALA A 222 4.45 -32.22 10.45
CA ALA A 222 4.23 -33.34 9.55
C ALA A 222 5.21 -34.51 9.78
N GLU A 223 6.37 -34.27 10.40
CA GLU A 223 7.29 -35.32 10.85
C GLU A 223 6.66 -36.22 11.95
N TYR A 224 5.75 -35.66 12.76
CA TYR A 224 5.21 -36.32 13.95
C TYR A 224 3.76 -36.78 13.81
N PHE A 225 2.99 -36.18 12.90
CA PHE A 225 1.56 -36.45 12.69
C PHE A 225 1.32 -36.93 11.25
N PRO A 226 1.25 -38.25 11.01
CA PRO A 226 1.17 -38.84 9.66
C PRO A 226 0.02 -38.33 8.80
N GLN A 227 -1.12 -37.97 9.41
CA GLN A 227 -2.27 -37.42 8.70
C GLN A 227 -1.97 -36.11 7.95
N MET A 228 -0.94 -35.36 8.36
CA MET A 228 -0.50 -34.13 7.69
C MET A 228 0.23 -34.39 6.37
N GLN A 229 0.73 -35.61 6.16
CA GLN A 229 1.46 -36.02 4.95
C GLN A 229 0.54 -36.40 3.79
N LYS A 230 -0.78 -36.32 3.98
CA LYS A 230 -1.77 -36.54 2.93
C LYS A 230 -1.50 -35.61 1.74
N ALA A 231 -1.40 -36.20 0.54
CA ALA A 231 -1.11 -35.46 -0.68
C ALA A 231 -2.11 -34.31 -0.88
N GLY A 232 -1.57 -33.11 -1.19
CA GLY A 232 -2.36 -31.90 -1.41
C GLY A 232 -2.89 -31.19 -0.16
N LEU A 233 -2.91 -31.84 1.02
CA LEU A 233 -3.56 -31.28 2.21
C LEU A 233 -2.93 -29.96 2.68
N LYS A 234 -1.59 -29.85 2.66
CA LYS A 234 -0.87 -28.61 2.99
C LYS A 234 -1.36 -27.45 2.13
N GLN A 235 -1.48 -27.68 0.82
CA GLN A 235 -1.90 -26.66 -0.14
C GLN A 235 -3.36 -26.27 0.06
N GLU A 236 -4.25 -27.25 0.24
CA GLU A 236 -5.67 -26.98 0.50
C GLU A 236 -5.89 -26.13 1.78
N ILE A 237 -5.16 -26.44 2.84
CA ILE A 237 -5.20 -25.66 4.09
C ILE A 237 -4.61 -24.26 3.87
N TYR A 238 -3.48 -24.15 3.16
CA TYR A 238 -2.86 -22.88 2.80
C TYR A 238 -3.84 -21.99 2.03
N ASP A 239 -4.48 -22.54 0.99
CA ASP A 239 -5.40 -21.82 0.13
C ASP A 239 -6.60 -21.30 0.93
N ILE A 240 -7.21 -22.13 1.78
CA ILE A 240 -8.31 -21.67 2.65
C ILE A 240 -7.84 -20.54 3.58
N LEU A 241 -6.65 -20.67 4.19
CA LEU A 241 -6.12 -19.72 5.16
C LEU A 241 -5.81 -18.36 4.53
N PHE A 242 -5.14 -18.36 3.37
CA PHE A 242 -4.63 -17.14 2.74
C PHE A 242 -5.55 -16.58 1.65
N TYR A 243 -6.59 -17.31 1.23
CA TYR A 243 -7.53 -16.83 0.20
C TYR A 243 -8.04 -15.42 0.46
N GLU A 244 -7.87 -14.55 -0.53
CA GLU A 244 -8.42 -13.21 -0.56
C GLU A 244 -9.19 -13.02 -1.86
N ARG A 245 -10.36 -12.37 -1.77
CA ARG A 245 -11.14 -12.10 -2.97
C ARG A 245 -10.37 -11.10 -3.84
N PRO A 246 -10.13 -11.41 -5.12
CA PRO A 246 -9.38 -10.50 -5.98
C PRO A 246 -10.05 -9.12 -6.09
N ALA A 247 -9.22 -8.08 -6.17
CA ALA A 247 -9.66 -6.70 -6.22
C ALA A 247 -10.33 -6.36 -7.57
N ALA A 248 -11.15 -5.32 -7.59
CA ALA A 248 -11.62 -4.76 -8.85
C ALA A 248 -10.52 -3.84 -9.42
N PRO A 249 -10.39 -3.71 -10.75
CA PRO A 249 -9.50 -2.72 -11.33
C PRO A 249 -9.92 -1.30 -10.94
N TYR A 250 -8.98 -0.37 -11.00
CA TYR A 250 -9.25 1.04 -10.76
C TYR A 250 -10.14 1.62 -11.86
N ALA A 251 -11.01 2.56 -11.50
CA ALA A 251 -11.80 3.31 -12.47
C ALA A 251 -10.91 4.37 -13.14
N THR A 252 -10.48 4.11 -14.37
CA THR A 252 -9.65 5.03 -15.14
C THR A 252 -10.51 6.01 -15.92
N GLY A 253 -10.23 7.30 -15.79
CA GLY A 253 -10.92 8.34 -16.56
C GLY A 253 -10.41 8.41 -18.01
N LYS A 254 -11.21 9.00 -18.91
CA LYS A 254 -10.85 9.17 -20.33
C LYS A 254 -9.89 10.32 -20.58
N CYS A 255 -9.02 10.19 -21.58
CA CYS A 255 -8.10 11.23 -22.00
C CYS A 255 -8.85 12.52 -22.40
N ILE A 256 -8.25 13.68 -22.10
CA ILE A 256 -8.89 14.98 -22.37
C ILE A 256 -8.85 15.35 -23.86
N TYR A 257 -7.84 14.85 -24.59
CA TYR A 257 -7.66 15.06 -26.02
C TYR A 257 -8.30 13.93 -26.83
N PHE A 258 -8.07 12.68 -26.45
CA PHE A 258 -8.61 11.48 -27.10
C PHE A 258 -9.71 10.85 -26.24
N ARG A 259 -10.96 11.30 -26.38
CA ARG A 259 -12.06 10.92 -25.47
C ARG A 259 -12.43 9.44 -25.48
N ASN A 260 -11.99 8.70 -26.49
CA ASN A 260 -12.21 7.25 -26.61
C ASN A 260 -11.15 6.42 -25.85
N GLU A 261 -10.01 7.03 -25.53
CA GLU A 261 -8.88 6.37 -24.88
C GLU A 261 -8.88 6.61 -23.36
N ASP A 262 -8.36 5.65 -22.61
CA ASP A 262 -8.12 5.80 -21.18
C ASP A 262 -6.91 6.71 -20.92
N ARG A 263 -6.91 7.41 -19.78
CA ARG A 263 -5.73 8.16 -19.35
C ARG A 263 -4.62 7.19 -19.00
N LEU A 264 -3.40 7.51 -19.43
CA LEU A 264 -2.20 6.85 -18.96
C LEU A 264 -2.10 6.93 -17.43
N LEU A 265 -1.66 5.83 -16.83
CA LEU A 265 -1.40 5.75 -15.40
C LEU A 265 -0.24 6.69 -15.03
N LYS A 266 -0.25 7.23 -13.80
CA LYS A 266 0.82 8.15 -13.35
C LYS A 266 2.22 7.53 -13.43
N ALA A 267 2.32 6.22 -13.23
CA ALA A 267 3.57 5.48 -13.32
C ALA A 267 3.99 5.23 -14.77
N HIS A 268 3.11 5.33 -15.77
CA HIS A 268 3.48 5.04 -17.17
C HIS A 268 4.71 5.87 -17.60
N PRO A 269 5.71 5.30 -18.29
CA PRO A 269 6.94 5.99 -18.72
C PRO A 269 6.68 7.38 -19.34
N LEU A 270 5.79 7.43 -20.34
CA LEU A 270 5.38 8.68 -20.99
C LEU A 270 4.69 9.69 -20.04
N SER A 271 3.91 9.21 -19.04
CA SER A 271 3.29 10.11 -18.06
C SER A 271 4.34 10.72 -17.12
N VAL A 272 5.38 9.95 -16.74
CA VAL A 272 6.47 10.45 -15.91
C VAL A 272 7.33 11.45 -16.68
N LEU A 273 7.65 11.16 -17.96
CA LEU A 273 8.37 12.08 -18.84
C LEU A 273 7.58 13.37 -19.06
N ARG A 274 6.29 13.29 -19.38
CA ARG A 274 5.44 14.48 -19.55
C ARG A 274 5.49 15.37 -18.30
N ARG A 275 5.33 14.80 -17.10
CA ARG A 275 5.44 15.54 -15.83
C ARG A 275 6.80 16.23 -15.70
N ILE A 276 7.90 15.54 -15.99
CA ILE A 276 9.25 16.11 -15.92
C ILE A 276 9.39 17.31 -16.84
N TYR A 277 8.99 17.20 -18.11
CA TYR A 277 9.08 18.31 -19.06
C TYR A 277 8.16 19.47 -18.68
N GLU A 278 6.95 19.21 -18.18
CA GLU A 278 6.03 20.22 -17.66
C GLU A 278 6.67 20.99 -16.48
N GLU A 279 7.19 20.29 -15.48
CA GLU A 279 7.81 20.90 -14.30
C GLU A 279 9.07 21.71 -14.66
N VAL A 280 9.94 21.17 -15.53
CA VAL A 280 11.16 21.87 -15.98
C VAL A 280 10.82 23.11 -16.81
N ASN A 281 9.81 23.03 -17.70
CA ASN A 281 9.34 24.19 -18.48
C ASN A 281 8.74 25.29 -17.60
N ASN A 282 8.21 24.93 -16.43
CA ASN A 282 7.63 25.88 -15.48
C ASN A 282 8.67 26.57 -14.58
N ILE A 283 9.94 26.13 -14.60
CA ILE A 283 11.02 26.78 -13.84
C ILE A 283 11.18 28.24 -14.28
N ARG A 284 11.31 29.13 -13.30
CA ARG A 284 11.65 30.54 -13.51
C ARG A 284 12.89 30.91 -12.71
N ILE A 285 13.81 31.63 -13.35
CA ILE A 285 14.96 32.27 -12.70
C ILE A 285 14.54 33.69 -12.33
N LEU A 286 14.62 33.98 -11.03
CA LEU A 286 14.32 35.29 -10.45
C LEU A 286 15.65 35.99 -10.12
N SER A 287 15.81 37.21 -10.60
CA SER A 287 16.80 38.18 -10.11
C SER A 287 16.08 39.35 -9.43
N ASP A 288 16.83 40.28 -8.85
CA ASP A 288 16.27 41.45 -8.17
C ASP A 288 15.38 42.30 -9.09
N THR A 289 15.62 42.28 -10.39
CA THR A 289 14.95 43.12 -11.38
C THR A 289 14.22 42.36 -12.49
N ASN A 290 14.37 41.03 -12.57
CA ASN A 290 13.84 40.27 -13.71
C ASN A 290 13.35 38.87 -13.31
N LYS A 291 12.38 38.37 -14.06
CA LYS A 291 11.89 36.99 -14.00
C LYS A 291 11.91 36.43 -15.42
N ARG A 292 12.76 35.43 -15.66
CA ARG A 292 12.87 34.78 -16.97
C ARG A 292 12.59 33.28 -16.92
N PRO A 293 12.08 32.68 -18.01
CA PRO A 293 12.10 31.23 -18.18
C PRO A 293 13.52 30.71 -18.42
N LEU A 294 13.67 29.39 -18.33
CA LEU A 294 14.87 28.69 -18.78
C LEU A 294 14.96 28.70 -20.32
N THR A 295 16.18 28.70 -20.86
CA THR A 295 16.42 28.46 -22.30
C THR A 295 16.22 26.98 -22.64
N LEU A 296 16.23 26.61 -23.93
CA LEU A 296 16.18 25.20 -24.32
C LEU A 296 17.38 24.43 -23.78
N GLU A 297 18.59 24.97 -23.90
CA GLU A 297 19.80 24.32 -23.43
C GLU A 297 19.82 24.15 -21.91
N GLU A 298 19.35 25.15 -21.16
CA GLU A 298 19.23 25.05 -19.69
C GLU A 298 18.25 23.94 -19.28
N ARG A 299 17.13 23.79 -20.01
CA ARG A 299 16.14 22.73 -19.75
C ARG A 299 16.72 21.35 -20.07
N ASP A 300 17.34 21.20 -21.23
CA ASP A 300 17.91 19.92 -21.68
C ASP A 300 19.01 19.45 -20.73
N LYS A 301 19.83 20.37 -20.20
CA LYS A 301 20.81 20.05 -19.16
C LYS A 301 20.17 19.48 -17.90
N ILE A 302 19.14 20.13 -17.35
CA ILE A 302 18.46 19.65 -16.14
C ILE A 302 17.86 18.25 -16.38
N VAL A 303 17.23 18.04 -17.53
CA VAL A 303 16.61 16.75 -17.86
C VAL A 303 17.67 15.66 -18.00
N ASN A 304 18.71 15.88 -18.80
CA ASN A 304 19.68 14.84 -19.16
C ASN A 304 20.72 14.56 -18.07
N GLU A 305 21.18 15.59 -17.36
CA GLU A 305 22.27 15.47 -16.38
C GLU A 305 21.77 15.19 -14.96
N LEU A 306 20.49 15.46 -14.64
CA LEU A 306 19.90 15.16 -13.32
C LEU A 306 18.74 14.16 -13.44
N LEU A 307 17.62 14.58 -14.02
CA LEU A 307 16.35 13.87 -13.88
C LEU A 307 16.35 12.48 -14.53
N LEU A 308 16.96 12.35 -15.72
CA LEU A 308 17.14 11.06 -16.41
C LEU A 308 18.30 10.23 -15.85
N GLN A 309 19.14 10.79 -14.97
CA GLN A 309 20.14 10.03 -14.21
C GLN A 309 19.58 9.51 -12.88
N GLY A 310 18.29 9.73 -12.60
CA GLY A 310 17.65 9.32 -11.35
C GLY A 310 17.83 10.31 -10.20
N GLU A 311 18.41 11.48 -10.45
CA GLU A 311 18.60 12.54 -9.45
C GLU A 311 17.45 13.55 -9.47
N ASN A 312 16.92 13.91 -8.30
CA ASN A 312 15.90 14.95 -8.20
C ASN A 312 16.54 16.33 -8.43
N ALA A 313 15.82 17.25 -9.08
CA ALA A 313 16.31 18.59 -9.38
C ALA A 313 15.64 19.65 -8.48
N GLY A 314 16.34 20.05 -7.43
CA GLY A 314 15.96 21.16 -6.56
C GLY A 314 16.75 22.44 -6.82
N SER A 315 16.46 23.47 -6.03
CA SER A 315 17.06 24.80 -6.20
C SER A 315 18.59 24.80 -6.11
N LYS A 316 19.20 23.92 -5.29
CA LYS A 316 20.67 23.91 -5.14
C LYS A 316 21.32 23.20 -6.31
N SER A 317 20.82 22.02 -6.69
CA SER A 317 21.35 21.25 -7.83
C SER A 317 21.20 22.01 -9.15
N ILE A 318 20.05 22.66 -9.39
CA ILE A 318 19.82 23.48 -10.59
C ILE A 318 20.77 24.67 -10.65
N LYS A 319 20.95 25.42 -9.54
CA LYS A 319 21.91 26.55 -9.51
C LYS A 319 23.33 26.10 -9.81
N LYS A 320 23.75 24.97 -9.24
CA LYS A 320 25.08 24.38 -9.45
C LYS A 320 25.25 23.97 -10.92
N LEU A 321 24.26 23.27 -11.49
CA LEU A 321 24.31 22.79 -12.87
C LEU A 321 24.36 23.94 -13.89
N LEU A 322 23.58 24.99 -13.66
CA LEU A 322 23.48 26.14 -14.57
C LEU A 322 24.49 27.26 -14.25
N ASN A 323 25.38 27.06 -13.28
CA ASN A 323 26.35 28.07 -12.81
C ASN A 323 25.71 29.43 -12.49
N LEU A 324 24.57 29.41 -11.79
CA LEU A 324 23.83 30.62 -11.42
C LEU A 324 24.43 31.27 -10.16
N SER A 325 24.34 32.60 -10.09
CA SER A 325 24.83 33.36 -8.94
C SER A 325 23.95 33.19 -7.71
N ALA A 326 24.49 33.53 -6.53
CA ALA A 326 23.74 33.45 -5.27
C ALA A 326 22.47 34.33 -5.26
N GLN A 327 22.51 35.47 -5.96
CA GLN A 327 21.40 36.42 -6.08
C GLN A 327 20.25 35.86 -6.94
N GLN A 328 20.55 34.98 -7.89
CA GLN A 328 19.55 34.35 -8.74
C GLN A 328 18.82 33.26 -7.95
N LYS A 329 17.50 33.37 -7.81
CA LYS A 329 16.63 32.39 -7.14
C LYS A 329 15.90 31.55 -8.18
N ILE A 330 15.71 30.26 -7.87
CA ILE A 330 14.90 29.35 -8.66
C ILE A 330 13.48 29.36 -8.10
N SER A 331 12.48 29.45 -8.97
CA SER A 331 11.08 29.27 -8.63
C SER A 331 10.55 28.07 -9.41
N ILE A 332 10.08 27.07 -8.68
CA ILE A 332 9.43 25.85 -9.18
C ILE A 332 7.96 25.95 -8.76
N ASP A 333 7.06 26.04 -9.73
CA ASP A 333 5.58 26.00 -9.60
C ASP A 333 4.95 26.47 -8.26
N GLY A 334 5.27 27.70 -7.82
CA GLY A 334 4.67 28.35 -6.65
C GLY A 334 5.12 27.85 -5.28
N ASP A 335 5.72 26.66 -5.18
CA ASP A 335 6.20 26.07 -3.93
C ASP A 335 7.73 26.16 -3.88
N LYS A 336 8.25 27.12 -3.10
CA LYS A 336 9.64 27.63 -3.25
C LYS A 336 10.75 26.61 -3.00
N ASP A 337 10.44 25.43 -2.45
CA ASP A 337 11.46 24.52 -1.91
C ASP A 337 11.26 23.04 -2.28
N LYS A 338 10.26 22.67 -3.10
CA LYS A 338 10.07 21.26 -3.48
C LYS A 338 10.88 20.89 -4.73
N PRO A 339 11.81 19.91 -4.65
CA PRO A 339 12.55 19.44 -5.81
C PRO A 339 11.65 18.77 -6.84
N ILE A 340 12.00 18.91 -8.11
CA ILE A 340 11.41 18.14 -9.22
C ILE A 340 11.85 16.69 -9.05
N LYS A 341 10.88 15.79 -9.01
CA LYS A 341 11.16 14.36 -8.83
C LYS A 341 11.84 13.80 -10.09
N ALA A 342 12.88 12.99 -9.90
CA ALA A 342 13.59 12.32 -10.97
C ALA A 342 12.67 11.41 -11.82
N TYR A 343 13.20 10.97 -12.96
CA TYR A 343 12.59 9.89 -13.72
C TYR A 343 12.60 8.61 -12.90
N LEU A 344 11.41 8.09 -12.62
CA LEU A 344 11.20 6.97 -11.69
C LEU A 344 12.08 5.76 -12.05
N TYR A 345 12.23 5.49 -13.34
CA TYR A 345 12.85 4.28 -13.86
C TYR A 345 14.35 4.38 -14.08
N SER A 346 14.94 5.57 -13.92
CA SER A 346 16.39 5.74 -13.85
C SER A 346 16.93 5.55 -12.43
N ARG A 347 16.04 5.42 -11.43
CA ARG A 347 16.48 5.22 -10.05
C ARG A 347 16.98 3.79 -9.85
N PRO A 348 17.96 3.56 -8.97
CA PRO A 348 18.59 2.25 -8.80
C PRO A 348 17.59 1.12 -8.53
N GLU A 349 16.50 1.39 -7.80
CA GLU A 349 15.49 0.38 -7.45
C GLU A 349 14.79 -0.24 -8.67
N PHE A 350 14.74 0.48 -9.79
CA PHE A 350 14.18 0.00 -11.05
C PHE A 350 15.28 -0.27 -12.08
N ALA A 351 16.24 0.66 -12.18
CA ALA A 351 17.30 0.62 -13.17
C ALA A 351 18.23 -0.57 -12.97
N GLU A 352 18.36 -1.15 -11.77
CA GLU A 352 19.22 -2.31 -11.53
C GLU A 352 18.55 -3.66 -11.86
N ILE A 353 17.23 -3.69 -12.10
CA ILE A 353 16.48 -4.91 -12.38
C ILE A 353 16.84 -5.42 -13.79
N GLU A 354 17.50 -6.58 -13.88
CA GLU A 354 17.99 -7.16 -15.14
C GLU A 354 16.88 -7.38 -16.17
N TYR A 355 15.70 -7.85 -15.73
CA TYR A 355 14.55 -8.02 -16.62
C TYR A 355 14.15 -6.70 -17.28
N ILE A 356 14.03 -5.63 -16.50
CA ILE A 356 13.63 -4.30 -17.00
C ILE A 356 14.67 -3.74 -18.00
N LYS A 357 15.97 -3.93 -17.74
CA LYS A 357 17.04 -3.46 -18.64
C LYS A 357 16.98 -4.05 -20.04
N ASN A 358 16.42 -5.25 -20.17
CA ASN A 358 16.38 -5.99 -21.43
C ASN A 358 15.09 -5.76 -22.23
N LEU A 359 14.13 -5.00 -21.71
CA LEU A 359 12.89 -4.69 -22.41
C LEU A 359 13.09 -3.55 -23.41
N SER A 360 12.42 -3.64 -24.56
CA SER A 360 12.19 -2.47 -25.41
C SER A 360 11.30 -1.45 -24.72
N GLU A 361 11.24 -0.22 -25.23
CA GLU A 361 10.39 0.84 -24.65
C GLU A 361 8.91 0.44 -24.60
N ALA A 362 8.42 -0.28 -25.62
CA ALA A 362 7.02 -0.74 -25.70
C ALA A 362 6.75 -1.85 -24.67
N GLU A 363 7.60 -2.87 -24.61
CA GLU A 363 7.47 -3.95 -23.63
C GLU A 363 7.60 -3.43 -22.20
N PHE A 364 8.47 -2.44 -21.98
CA PHE A 364 8.60 -1.79 -20.69
C PHE A 364 7.33 -1.05 -20.29
N ALA A 365 6.73 -0.27 -21.20
CA ALA A 365 5.47 0.41 -20.96
C ALA A 365 4.35 -0.59 -20.60
N GLU A 366 4.20 -1.67 -21.38
CA GLU A 366 3.21 -2.73 -21.12
C GLU A 366 3.44 -3.40 -19.76
N PHE A 367 4.70 -3.69 -19.41
CA PHE A 367 5.05 -4.27 -18.12
C PHE A 367 4.68 -3.35 -16.95
N ILE A 368 4.92 -2.04 -17.07
CA ILE A 368 4.51 -1.06 -16.06
C ILE A 368 2.99 -0.95 -15.95
N GLU A 369 2.27 -1.00 -17.07
CA GLU A 369 0.80 -1.00 -17.06
C GLU A 369 0.26 -2.25 -16.36
N PHE A 370 0.83 -3.42 -16.65
CA PHE A 370 0.51 -4.66 -15.96
C PHE A 370 0.77 -4.55 -14.46
N LEU A 371 1.95 -4.08 -14.03
CA LEU A 371 2.27 -3.92 -12.60
C LEU A 371 1.32 -2.96 -11.89
N ALA A 372 0.93 -1.87 -12.54
CA ALA A 372 0.07 -0.86 -11.96
C ALA A 372 -1.41 -1.30 -11.91
N ASN A 373 -1.84 -2.17 -12.82
CA ASN A 373 -3.18 -2.71 -12.87
C ASN A 373 -3.19 -4.17 -13.39
N PRO A 374 -2.81 -5.15 -12.56
CA PRO A 374 -2.58 -6.53 -12.99
C PRO A 374 -3.89 -7.28 -13.19
N VAL A 375 -4.58 -6.97 -14.28
CA VAL A 375 -5.87 -7.60 -14.65
C VAL A 375 -5.62 -9.08 -14.97
N ASN A 376 -6.43 -9.95 -14.36
CA ASN A 376 -6.46 -11.36 -14.71
C ASN A 376 -7.35 -11.55 -15.96
N PRO A 377 -6.78 -11.96 -17.11
CA PRO A 377 -7.54 -12.13 -18.35
C PRO A 377 -8.56 -13.28 -18.25
N ASP A 378 -8.34 -14.25 -17.36
CA ASP A 378 -9.20 -15.41 -17.18
C ASP A 378 -10.37 -15.14 -16.21
N ASP A 379 -10.37 -14.01 -15.49
CA ASP A 379 -11.47 -13.66 -14.59
C ASP A 379 -12.65 -13.07 -15.37
N LYS A 380 -13.80 -13.75 -15.28
CA LYS A 380 -15.06 -13.35 -15.97
C LYS A 380 -15.55 -11.94 -15.65
N ASN A 381 -15.14 -11.35 -14.53
CA ASN A 381 -15.53 -10.02 -14.10
C ASN A 381 -14.40 -8.99 -14.28
N GLY A 382 -13.32 -9.34 -14.99
CA GLY A 382 -12.16 -8.48 -15.21
C GLY A 382 -11.45 -8.10 -13.92
N ARG A 383 -11.41 -9.01 -12.93
CA ARG A 383 -10.72 -8.77 -11.65
C ARG A 383 -9.22 -8.75 -11.83
N LEU A 384 -8.53 -8.16 -10.86
CA LEU A 384 -7.08 -8.26 -10.77
C LEU A 384 -6.68 -9.68 -10.35
N TYR A 385 -5.44 -10.07 -10.62
CA TYR A 385 -4.83 -11.22 -9.98
C TYR A 385 -4.90 -11.08 -8.45
N ASN A 386 -5.12 -12.20 -7.75
CA ASN A 386 -4.90 -12.20 -6.31
C ASN A 386 -3.39 -12.14 -6.01
N GLU A 387 -3.02 -11.89 -4.75
CA GLU A 387 -1.62 -11.71 -4.35
C GLU A 387 -0.73 -12.91 -4.70
N ASP A 388 -1.17 -14.13 -4.40
CA ASP A 388 -0.40 -15.35 -4.68
C ASP A 388 -0.25 -15.60 -6.19
N GLU A 389 -1.33 -15.39 -6.97
CA GLU A 389 -1.31 -15.51 -8.43
C GLU A 389 -0.37 -14.47 -9.06
N LEU A 390 -0.46 -13.21 -8.63
CA LEU A 390 0.39 -12.13 -9.12
C LEU A 390 1.87 -12.43 -8.83
N ILE A 391 2.17 -12.87 -7.60
CA ILE A 391 3.54 -13.27 -7.22
C ILE A 391 4.02 -14.43 -8.09
N ALA A 392 3.18 -15.45 -8.33
CA ALA A 392 3.55 -16.57 -9.18
C ALA A 392 3.89 -16.12 -10.62
N GLN A 393 3.12 -15.20 -11.19
CA GLN A 393 3.42 -14.60 -12.50
C GLN A 393 4.75 -13.82 -12.47
N LEU A 394 4.93 -12.97 -11.45
CA LEU A 394 6.14 -12.13 -11.33
C LEU A 394 7.40 -12.95 -11.10
N LYS A 395 7.34 -14.06 -10.36
CA LYS A 395 8.48 -14.98 -10.18
C LYS A 395 8.99 -15.54 -11.50
N VAL A 396 8.08 -15.92 -12.39
CA VAL A 396 8.44 -16.43 -13.73
C VAL A 396 9.06 -15.31 -14.58
N ILE A 397 8.44 -14.13 -14.58
CA ILE A 397 8.89 -12.98 -15.37
C ILE A 397 10.27 -12.49 -14.91
N LEU A 398 10.44 -12.29 -13.60
CA LEU A 398 11.65 -11.71 -13.01
C LEU A 398 12.74 -12.76 -12.72
N LYS A 399 12.44 -14.06 -12.90
CA LYS A 399 13.34 -15.18 -12.56
C LYS A 399 13.79 -15.15 -11.10
N ILE A 400 12.84 -14.92 -10.19
CA ILE A 400 13.08 -14.83 -8.75
C ILE A 400 12.39 -16.00 -8.04
N ASP A 401 13.14 -16.72 -7.20
CA ASP A 401 12.58 -17.83 -6.40
C ASP A 401 11.99 -17.37 -5.05
N ASP A 402 12.56 -16.31 -4.47
CA ASP A 402 12.19 -15.76 -3.16
C ASP A 402 11.07 -14.72 -3.31
N GLU A 403 9.92 -14.94 -2.66
CA GLU A 403 8.78 -14.00 -2.64
C GLU A 403 9.13 -12.64 -1.99
N LYS A 404 10.21 -12.61 -1.19
CA LYS A 404 10.67 -11.39 -0.51
C LYS A 404 11.54 -10.50 -1.40
N LYS A 405 12.21 -11.08 -2.40
CA LYS A 405 13.04 -10.36 -3.38
C LYS A 405 12.16 -9.93 -4.54
#